data_AF-A0A7S3J785-F1
#
_entry.id   AF-A0A7S3J785-F1
#
_cell.length_a   1.000
_cell.length_b   1.000
_cell.length_c   1.000
_cell.angle_alpha   90.00
_cell.angle_beta   90.00
_cell.angle_gamma   90.00
#
_symmetry.space_group_name_H-M   'P 1'
#
loop_
_entity.id
_entity.type
_entity.pdbx_description
1 polymer ?
#
loop_
_entity_poly.entity_id
_entity_poly.type
_entity_poly.pdbx_seq_one_letter_code
_entity_poly.pdbx_strand_id
1 'polypeptide(L)'
;MTGCYADVEFAIKGQFKESPNMSLAITSIISALSCAQMLRIYERPLSDVSGQNYNHFATSIWNIIVTMSTVGYGDVFPKTRFGRVLGAFCCVWGVVLESMMVVTLSEGLEFTGPQRNSYTLLQRLNFRDELQVNAVKALKSMFHYKKKNKAKNLLYTTKKVNLKQRTIKLEKTFKRQMFKFKKKESEMRKYNISTEVTFLSKKIYDLQEVFEDMRKSNHKFSKIQDEC
;
A
#
# COMPACT_ATOMS: atom_id res chain seq x y z
N MET A 1 4.78 -22.37 40.18
CA MET A 1 3.86 -23.14 39.32
C MET A 1 2.57 -22.36 39.19
N THR A 2 2.42 -21.57 38.13
CA THR A 2 1.12 -20.96 37.80
C THR A 2 0.31 -22.02 37.07
N GLY A 3 -0.38 -22.88 37.82
CA GLY A 3 -1.29 -23.87 37.26
C GLY A 3 -2.45 -23.14 36.58
N CYS A 4 -2.60 -23.32 35.27
CA CYS A 4 -3.77 -22.87 34.53
C CYS A 4 -4.83 -23.97 34.62
N TYR A 5 -6.04 -23.64 35.06
CA TYR A 5 -7.17 -24.56 35.00
C TYR A 5 -7.62 -24.71 33.55
N ALA A 6 -7.85 -25.95 33.11
CA ALA A 6 -8.32 -26.25 31.77
C ALA A 6 -9.84 -25.99 31.69
N ASP A 7 -10.21 -24.71 31.70
CA ASP A 7 -11.59 -24.26 31.61
C ASP A 7 -12.07 -24.16 30.15
N VAL A 8 -13.39 -24.11 29.95
CA VAL A 8 -14.01 -23.93 28.63
C VAL A 8 -13.50 -22.67 27.93
N GLU A 9 -13.24 -21.60 28.69
CA GLU A 9 -12.66 -20.36 28.17
C GLU A 9 -11.24 -20.57 27.60
N PHE A 10 -10.44 -21.40 28.26
CA PHE A 10 -9.10 -21.76 27.79
C PHE A 10 -9.18 -22.56 26.49
N ALA A 11 -10.10 -23.53 26.41
CA ALA A 11 -10.31 -24.34 25.21
C ALA A 11 -10.75 -23.49 24.01
N ILE A 12 -11.71 -22.57 24.21
CA ILE A 12 -12.17 -21.64 23.17
C ILE A 12 -11.00 -20.76 22.70
N LYS A 13 -10.27 -20.14 23.63
CA LYS A 13 -9.10 -19.32 23.29
C LYS A 13 -8.03 -20.11 22.54
N GLY A 14 -7.81 -21.37 22.92
CA GLY A 14 -6.90 -22.29 22.22
C GLY A 14 -7.32 -22.54 20.77
N GLN A 15 -8.60 -22.88 20.55
CA GLN A 15 -9.12 -23.14 19.21
C GLN A 15 -9.02 -21.91 18.29
N PHE A 16 -9.34 -20.72 18.79
CA PHE A 16 -9.15 -19.47 18.06
C PHE A 16 -7.68 -19.17 17.75
N LYS A 17 -6.74 -19.65 18.58
CA LYS A 17 -5.30 -19.44 18.38
C LYS A 17 -4.70 -20.39 17.34
N GLU A 18 -5.14 -21.65 17.31
CA GLU A 18 -4.59 -22.66 16.39
C GLU A 18 -5.05 -22.46 14.95
N SER A 19 -6.34 -22.18 14.74
CA SER A 19 -6.90 -22.00 13.39
C SER A 19 -8.05 -20.98 13.39
N PRO A 20 -7.72 -19.67 13.49
CA PRO A 20 -8.72 -18.61 13.63
C PRO A 20 -9.72 -18.58 12.47
N ASN A 21 -9.22 -18.65 11.23
CA ASN A 21 -10.05 -18.50 10.03
C ASN A 21 -11.06 -19.64 9.85
N MET A 22 -10.63 -20.89 10.07
CA MET A 22 -11.52 -22.05 9.91
C MET A 22 -12.57 -22.09 11.03
N SER A 23 -12.17 -21.79 12.27
CA SER A 23 -13.09 -21.75 13.41
C SER A 23 -14.16 -20.67 13.24
N LEU A 24 -13.78 -19.46 12.84
CA LEU A 24 -14.73 -18.38 12.56
C LEU A 24 -15.69 -18.72 11.41
N ALA A 25 -15.19 -19.32 10.33
CA ALA A 25 -16.04 -19.71 9.20
C ALA A 25 -17.06 -20.79 9.60
N ILE A 26 -16.67 -21.76 10.41
CA ILE A 26 -17.59 -22.80 10.89
C ILE A 26 -18.65 -22.18 11.82
N THR A 27 -18.24 -21.34 12.78
CA THR A 27 -19.18 -20.68 13.70
C THR A 27 -20.13 -19.72 12.96
N SER A 28 -19.67 -19.00 11.95
CA SER A 28 -20.54 -18.11 11.15
C SER A 28 -21.56 -18.88 10.33
N ILE A 29 -21.18 -20.00 9.71
CA ILE A 29 -22.10 -20.87 8.96
C ILE A 29 -23.14 -21.49 9.90
N ILE A 30 -22.72 -22.04 11.04
CA ILE A 30 -23.64 -22.66 12.01
C ILE A 30 -24.63 -21.62 12.56
N SER A 31 -24.16 -20.43 12.90
CA SER A 31 -25.03 -19.36 13.42
C SER A 31 -25.98 -18.79 12.37
N ALA A 32 -25.57 -18.69 11.10
CA ALA A 32 -26.46 -18.30 10.01
C ALA A 32 -27.56 -19.35 9.78
N LEU A 33 -27.20 -20.64 9.78
CA LEU A 33 -28.17 -21.73 9.63
C LEU A 33 -29.15 -21.80 10.79
N SER A 34 -28.68 -21.63 12.04
CA SER A 34 -29.57 -21.63 13.21
C SER A 34 -30.55 -20.46 13.18
N CYS A 35 -30.09 -19.25 12.86
CA CYS A 35 -30.94 -18.07 12.69
C CYS A 35 -31.95 -18.26 11.56
N ALA A 36 -31.55 -18.89 10.45
CA ALA A 36 -32.45 -19.16 9.32
C ALA A 36 -33.56 -20.13 9.67
N GLN A 37 -33.28 -21.18 10.44
CA GLN A 37 -34.32 -22.10 10.92
C GLN A 37 -35.27 -21.40 11.90
N MET A 38 -34.75 -20.59 12.82
CA MET A 38 -35.58 -19.83 13.77
C MET A 38 -36.48 -18.83 13.05
N LEU A 39 -35.94 -18.09 12.07
CA LEU A 39 -36.71 -17.14 11.27
C LEU A 39 -37.83 -17.85 10.49
N ARG A 40 -37.52 -19.01 9.91
CA ARG A 40 -38.52 -19.83 9.20
C ARG A 40 -39.66 -20.23 10.14
N ILE A 41 -39.36 -20.69 11.35
CA ILE A 41 -40.38 -21.09 12.33
C ILE A 41 -41.33 -19.93 12.63
N TYR A 42 -40.80 -18.72 12.81
CA TYR A 42 -41.62 -17.55 13.12
C TYR A 42 -42.43 -17.03 11.94
N GLU A 43 -41.89 -17.04 10.72
CA GLU A 43 -42.55 -16.46 9.54
C GLU A 43 -43.42 -17.45 8.75
N ARG A 44 -43.27 -18.77 8.95
CA ARG A 44 -44.07 -19.81 8.29
C ARG A 44 -45.60 -19.61 8.39
N PRO A 45 -46.22 -19.26 9.55
CA PRO A 45 -47.67 -19.07 9.62
C PRO A 45 -48.17 -17.86 8.81
N LEU A 46 -47.28 -16.92 8.46
CA LEU A 46 -47.63 -15.71 7.72
C LEU A 46 -47.20 -15.76 6.24
N SER A 47 -46.68 -16.92 5.77
CA SER A 47 -46.15 -17.08 4.42
C SER A 47 -47.20 -16.76 3.35
N ASP A 48 -48.43 -17.29 3.49
CA ASP A 48 -49.49 -17.14 2.49
C ASP A 48 -50.04 -15.70 2.42
N VAL A 49 -50.14 -15.03 3.58
CA VAL A 49 -50.65 -13.65 3.68
C VAL A 49 -49.60 -12.62 3.26
N SER A 50 -48.32 -12.92 3.50
CA SER A 50 -47.23 -12.00 3.23
C SER A 50 -46.86 -11.90 1.74
N GLY A 51 -47.26 -12.88 0.93
CA GLY A 51 -46.78 -13.06 -0.44
C GLY A 51 -45.31 -13.52 -0.53
N GLN A 52 -44.68 -13.84 0.61
CA GLN A 52 -43.29 -14.30 0.69
C GLN A 52 -43.27 -15.80 1.01
N ASN A 53 -42.53 -16.58 0.21
CA ASN A 53 -42.50 -18.05 0.29
C ASN A 53 -41.53 -18.58 1.36
N TYR A 54 -41.81 -18.35 2.64
CA TYR A 54 -41.04 -18.93 3.77
C TYR A 54 -41.23 -20.45 3.94
N ASN A 55 -42.11 -21.07 3.14
CA ASN A 55 -42.22 -22.52 3.06
C ASN A 55 -40.91 -23.18 2.59
N HIS A 56 -40.16 -22.51 1.71
CA HIS A 56 -38.84 -22.97 1.28
C HIS A 56 -37.75 -22.48 2.23
N PHE A 57 -36.86 -23.40 2.63
CA PHE A 57 -35.74 -23.05 3.51
C PHE A 57 -34.77 -22.05 2.85
N ALA A 58 -34.61 -22.12 1.53
CA ALA A 58 -33.76 -21.21 0.76
C ALA A 58 -34.11 -19.73 0.96
N THR A 59 -35.39 -19.38 1.04
CA THR A 59 -35.84 -18.00 1.28
C THR A 59 -35.44 -17.49 2.65
N SER A 60 -35.44 -18.36 3.66
CA SER A 60 -35.02 -18.00 5.02
C SER A 60 -33.50 -17.86 5.12
N ILE A 61 -32.74 -18.74 4.44
CA ILE A 61 -31.29 -18.62 4.32
C ILE A 61 -30.91 -17.30 3.64
N TRP A 62 -31.55 -16.99 2.50
CA TRP A 62 -31.29 -15.77 1.75
C TRP A 62 -31.49 -14.52 2.62
N ASN A 63 -32.64 -14.42 3.31
CA ASN A 63 -32.93 -13.31 4.21
C ASN A 63 -31.86 -13.17 5.31
N ILE A 64 -31.48 -14.27 5.96
CA ILE A 64 -30.45 -14.24 7.02
C ILE A 64 -29.07 -13.88 6.48
N ILE A 65 -28.64 -14.42 5.32
CA ILE A 65 -27.35 -14.06 4.72
C ILE A 65 -27.30 -12.56 4.41
N VAL A 66 -28.34 -12.02 3.79
CA VAL A 66 -28.44 -10.60 3.43
C VAL A 66 -28.50 -9.70 4.67
N THR A 67 -29.11 -10.19 5.76
CA THR A 67 -29.21 -9.47 7.04
C THR A 67 -27.89 -9.49 7.81
N MET A 68 -27.23 -10.65 7.92
CA MET A 68 -25.95 -10.79 8.62
C MET A 68 -24.81 -10.08 7.90
N SER A 69 -24.86 -10.02 6.57
CA SER A 69 -23.90 -9.24 5.75
C SER A 69 -24.20 -7.73 5.72
N THR A 70 -25.24 -7.28 6.44
CA THR A 70 -25.67 -5.87 6.52
C THR A 70 -26.10 -5.24 5.18
N VAL A 71 -26.28 -6.05 4.12
CA VAL A 71 -26.67 -5.57 2.78
C VAL A 71 -28.12 -5.09 2.77
N GLY A 72 -29.04 -5.91 3.29
CA GLY A 72 -30.44 -5.53 3.48
C GLY A 72 -31.20 -5.12 2.21
N TYR A 73 -31.25 -5.97 1.16
CA TYR A 73 -31.98 -5.67 -0.08
C TYR A 73 -33.46 -5.33 0.12
N GLY A 74 -34.10 -5.91 1.13
CA GLY A 74 -35.51 -5.65 1.45
C GLY A 74 -36.53 -6.35 0.55
N ASP A 75 -36.08 -7.27 -0.30
CA ASP A 75 -36.91 -8.15 -1.12
C ASP A 75 -37.71 -9.17 -0.27
N VAL A 76 -37.06 -9.70 0.76
CA VAL A 76 -37.64 -10.62 1.74
C VAL A 76 -37.34 -10.09 3.13
N PHE A 77 -38.36 -9.99 4.00
CA PHE A 77 -38.21 -9.41 5.33
C PHE A 77 -39.25 -9.97 6.32
N PRO A 78 -38.90 -10.12 7.62
CA PRO A 78 -39.83 -10.64 8.61
C PRO A 78 -40.98 -9.65 8.87
N LYS A 79 -42.21 -10.17 8.84
CA LYS A 79 -43.41 -9.40 9.16
C LYS A 79 -43.92 -9.69 10.57
N THR A 80 -43.58 -10.84 11.16
CA THR A 80 -43.97 -11.18 12.53
C THR A 80 -43.19 -10.37 13.56
N ARG A 81 -43.81 -10.12 14.73
CA ARG A 81 -43.16 -9.39 15.83
C ARG A 81 -41.89 -10.12 16.30
N PHE A 82 -41.96 -11.44 16.43
CA PHE A 82 -40.81 -12.26 16.83
C PHE A 82 -39.73 -12.33 15.75
N GLY A 83 -40.10 -12.42 14.48
CA GLY A 83 -39.16 -12.37 13.36
C GLY A 83 -38.39 -11.05 13.30
N ARG A 84 -39.02 -9.92 13.61
CA ARG A 84 -38.34 -8.61 13.70
C ARG A 84 -37.36 -8.52 14.85
N VAL A 85 -37.71 -9.05 16.02
CA VAL A 85 -36.80 -9.10 17.19
C VAL A 85 -35.60 -9.99 16.87
N LEU A 86 -35.84 -11.17 16.27
CA LEU A 86 -34.78 -12.06 15.82
C LEU A 86 -33.89 -11.39 14.77
N GLY A 87 -34.46 -10.68 13.81
CA GLY A 87 -33.72 -9.92 12.80
C GLY A 87 -32.80 -8.88 13.43
N ALA A 88 -33.28 -8.10 14.40
CA ALA A 88 -32.46 -7.13 15.12
C ALA A 88 -31.29 -7.79 15.88
N PHE A 89 -31.54 -8.91 16.56
CA PHE A 89 -30.50 -9.68 17.23
C PHE A 89 -29.47 -10.24 16.23
N CYS A 90 -29.96 -10.78 15.11
CA CYS A 90 -29.13 -11.33 14.04
C CYS A 90 -28.23 -10.28 13.39
N CYS A 91 -28.73 -9.04 13.21
CA CYS A 91 -27.91 -7.91 12.75
C CYS A 91 -26.73 -7.65 13.70
N VAL A 92 -26.98 -7.52 14.99
CA VAL A 92 -25.93 -7.25 15.99
C VAL A 92 -24.92 -8.41 16.04
N TRP A 93 -25.42 -9.65 16.03
CA TRP A 93 -24.57 -10.84 16.03
C TRP A 93 -23.72 -10.97 14.76
N GLY A 94 -24.29 -10.67 13.59
CA GLY A 94 -23.59 -10.65 12.31
C GLY A 94 -22.43 -9.68 12.29
N VAL A 95 -22.64 -8.45 12.78
CA VAL A 95 -21.58 -7.43 12.88
C VAL A 95 -20.43 -7.87 13.78
N VAL A 96 -20.73 -8.55 14.90
CA VAL A 96 -19.69 -9.09 15.79
C VAL A 96 -18.84 -10.13 15.04
N LEU A 97 -19.47 -11.08 14.35
CA LEU A 97 -18.76 -12.10 13.59
C LEU A 97 -17.94 -11.51 12.43
N GLU A 98 -18.49 -10.54 11.71
CA GLU A 98 -17.81 -9.86 10.61
C GLU A 98 -16.60 -9.07 11.12
N SER A 99 -16.71 -8.39 12.27
CA SER A 99 -15.58 -7.69 12.88
C SER A 99 -14.42 -8.63 13.25
N MET A 100 -14.73 -9.80 13.80
CA MET A 100 -13.71 -10.81 14.13
C MET A 100 -13.05 -11.38 12.87
N MET A 101 -13.83 -11.63 11.81
CA MET A 101 -13.32 -12.10 10.53
C MET A 101 -12.34 -11.11 9.90
N VAL A 102 -12.63 -9.80 9.96
CA VAL A 102 -11.72 -8.77 9.44
C VAL A 102 -10.39 -8.77 10.20
N VAL A 103 -10.40 -8.91 11.53
CA VAL A 103 -9.18 -8.95 12.34
C VAL A 103 -8.31 -10.14 11.98
N THR A 104 -8.88 -11.36 11.92
CA THR A 104 -8.09 -12.56 11.63
C THR A 104 -7.59 -12.60 10.19
N LEU A 105 -8.36 -12.06 9.24
CA LEU A 105 -7.90 -11.86 7.87
C LEU A 105 -6.75 -10.86 7.80
N SER A 106 -6.83 -9.75 8.53
CA SER A 106 -5.75 -8.77 8.59
C SER A 106 -4.47 -9.39 9.11
N GLU A 107 -4.53 -10.16 10.21
CA GLU A 107 -3.39 -10.88 10.77
C GLU A 107 -2.83 -11.93 9.79
N GLY A 108 -3.71 -12.63 9.06
CA GLY A 108 -3.31 -13.61 8.05
C GLY A 108 -2.63 -13.00 6.81
N LEU A 109 -2.88 -11.71 6.53
CA LEU A 109 -2.24 -10.97 5.45
C LEU A 109 -0.89 -10.35 5.87
N GLU A 110 -0.60 -10.30 7.17
CA GLU A 110 0.69 -9.82 7.65
C GLU A 110 1.80 -10.82 7.34
N PHE A 111 2.95 -10.29 6.92
CA PHE A 111 4.12 -11.13 6.66
C PHE A 111 4.65 -11.72 7.96
N THR A 112 4.94 -13.02 7.94
CA THR A 112 5.70 -13.65 9.03
C THR A 112 7.09 -13.01 9.15
N GLY A 113 7.74 -13.10 10.31
CA GLY A 113 9.07 -12.52 10.53
C GLY A 113 10.09 -12.82 9.41
N PRO A 114 10.27 -14.11 9.00
CA PRO A 114 11.14 -14.45 7.88
C PRO A 114 10.71 -13.87 6.53
N GLN A 115 9.40 -13.87 6.23
CA GLN A 115 8.87 -13.28 5.00
C GLN A 115 9.08 -11.77 4.96
N ARG A 116 8.92 -11.08 6.10
CA ARG A 116 9.14 -9.64 6.24
C ARG A 116 10.59 -9.28 5.97
N ASN A 117 11.53 -10.10 6.43
CA ASN A 117 12.95 -9.93 6.17
C ASN A 117 13.27 -10.09 4.68
N SER A 118 12.74 -11.14 4.03
CA SER A 118 12.89 -11.36 2.59
C SER A 118 12.29 -10.22 1.76
N TYR A 119 11.11 -9.74 2.13
CA TYR A 119 10.45 -8.62 1.47
C TYR A 119 11.25 -7.32 1.60
N THR A 120 11.77 -7.04 2.80
CA THR A 120 12.64 -5.88 3.04
C THR A 120 13.92 -5.98 2.21
N LEU A 121 14.54 -7.16 2.13
CA LEU A 121 15.71 -7.38 1.29
C LEU A 121 15.41 -7.13 -0.19
N LEU A 122 14.29 -7.64 -0.71
CA LEU A 122 13.85 -7.40 -2.09
C LEU A 122 13.64 -5.91 -2.36
N GLN A 123 13.00 -5.18 -1.45
CA GLN A 123 12.86 -3.73 -1.57
C GLN A 123 14.22 -3.05 -1.63
N ARG A 124 15.15 -3.40 -0.72
CA ARG A 124 16.53 -2.85 -0.72
C ARG A 124 17.25 -3.09 -2.04
N LEU A 125 17.10 -4.27 -2.64
CA LEU A 125 17.70 -4.61 -3.94
C LEU A 125 17.10 -3.77 -5.07
N ASN A 126 15.77 -3.72 -5.18
CA ASN A 126 15.08 -2.96 -6.23
C ASN A 126 15.44 -1.47 -6.19
N PHE A 127 15.45 -0.87 -4.99
CA PHE A 127 15.85 0.52 -4.85
C PHE A 127 17.34 0.75 -5.14
N ARG A 128 18.22 -0.21 -4.85
CA ARG A 128 19.66 -0.09 -5.19
C ARG A 128 19.83 0.01 -6.70
N ASP A 129 19.11 -0.81 -7.44
CA ASP A 129 19.15 -0.81 -8.91
C ASP A 129 18.59 0.50 -9.48
N GLU A 130 17.47 1.00 -8.95
CA GLU A 130 16.93 2.31 -9.33
C GLU A 130 17.91 3.46 -9.04
N LEU A 131 18.59 3.41 -7.89
CA LEU A 131 19.56 4.43 -7.48
C LEU A 131 20.76 4.45 -8.44
N GLN A 132 21.29 3.29 -8.82
CA GLN A 132 22.36 3.16 -9.79
C GLN A 132 21.95 3.72 -11.16
N VAL A 133 20.73 3.43 -11.63
CA VAL A 133 20.23 3.98 -12.90
C VAL A 133 20.12 5.50 -12.85
N ASN A 134 19.64 6.06 -11.74
CA ASN A 134 19.53 7.52 -11.56
C ASN A 134 20.91 8.19 -11.43
N ALA A 135 21.85 7.55 -10.75
CA ALA A 135 23.25 7.95 -10.69
C ALA A 135 23.85 8.05 -12.10
N VAL A 136 23.72 7.00 -12.91
CA VAL A 136 24.22 6.98 -14.30
C VAL A 136 23.57 8.07 -15.15
N LYS A 137 22.27 8.34 -14.98
CA LYS A 137 21.58 9.45 -15.67
C LYS A 137 22.14 10.82 -15.27
N ALA A 138 22.39 11.04 -13.98
CA ALA A 138 23.00 12.27 -13.48
C ALA A 138 24.42 12.44 -14.07
N LEU A 139 25.25 11.40 -14.00
CA LEU A 139 26.59 11.35 -14.60
C LEU A 139 26.57 11.65 -16.10
N LYS A 140 25.69 10.98 -16.85
CA LYS A 140 25.53 11.17 -18.30
C LYS A 140 25.17 12.61 -18.62
N SER A 141 24.24 13.21 -17.87
CA SER A 141 23.83 14.60 -18.08
C SER A 141 24.95 15.60 -17.75
N MET A 142 25.76 15.33 -16.72
CA MET A 142 26.94 16.12 -16.37
C MET A 142 28.02 16.01 -17.45
N PHE A 143 28.31 14.81 -17.94
CA PHE A 143 29.28 14.60 -19.01
C PHE A 143 28.88 15.32 -20.29
N HIS A 144 27.59 15.25 -20.65
CA HIS A 144 27.04 15.98 -21.80
C HIS A 144 27.16 17.50 -21.64
N TYR A 145 26.97 18.01 -20.43
CA TYR A 145 27.22 19.41 -20.09
C TYR A 145 28.69 19.77 -20.25
N LYS A 146 29.62 18.98 -19.69
CA LYS A 146 31.08 19.22 -19.79
C LYS A 146 31.57 19.18 -21.24
N LYS A 147 31.14 18.20 -22.04
CA LYS A 147 31.51 18.07 -23.46
C LYS A 147 31.05 19.27 -24.28
N LYS A 148 29.80 19.72 -24.10
CA LYS A 148 29.27 20.91 -24.78
C LYS A 148 29.88 22.21 -24.28
N ASN A 149 30.23 22.29 -23.00
CA ASN A 149 30.88 23.47 -22.45
C ASN A 149 32.32 23.62 -22.95
N LYS A 150 33.06 22.51 -23.07
CA LYS A 150 34.40 22.50 -23.69
C LYS A 150 34.35 22.94 -25.16
N ALA A 151 33.36 22.46 -25.92
CA ALA A 151 33.16 22.90 -27.31
C ALA A 151 32.78 24.38 -27.43
N LYS A 152 32.02 24.92 -26.47
CA LYS A 152 31.68 26.35 -26.40
C LYS A 152 32.91 27.23 -26.16
N ASN A 153 33.86 26.78 -25.33
CA ASN A 153 35.11 27.52 -25.10
C ASN A 153 36.07 27.48 -26.30
N LEU A 154 35.91 26.52 -27.22
CA LEU A 154 36.75 26.37 -28.42
C LEU A 154 36.19 27.10 -29.65
N LEU A 155 34.86 27.27 -29.76
CA LEU A 155 34.18 27.96 -30.87
C LEU A 155 33.91 29.42 -30.51
N TYR A 156 34.91 30.29 -30.76
CA TYR A 156 34.87 31.72 -30.43
C TYR A 156 33.98 32.56 -31.39
N THR A 157 33.34 31.98 -32.41
CA THR A 157 32.67 32.75 -33.47
C THR A 157 31.25 32.24 -33.84
N THR A 158 30.28 33.19 -33.78
CA THR A 158 29.11 33.32 -34.68
C THR A 158 27.71 32.76 -34.30
N LYS A 159 27.45 32.06 -33.17
CA LYS A 159 26.05 31.68 -32.79
C LYS A 159 25.72 31.80 -31.27
N LYS A 160 25.83 33.00 -30.68
CA LYS A 160 25.73 33.29 -29.22
C LYS A 160 24.38 32.92 -28.56
N VAL A 161 23.22 33.18 -29.19
CA VAL A 161 21.90 33.09 -28.52
C VAL A 161 21.40 31.64 -28.34
N ASN A 162 21.49 30.81 -29.37
CA ASN A 162 21.03 29.41 -29.33
C ASN A 162 21.88 28.50 -28.42
N LEU A 163 23.17 28.84 -28.22
CA LEU A 163 24.08 28.10 -27.36
C LEU A 163 23.84 28.37 -25.87
N LYS A 164 23.56 29.63 -25.47
CA LYS A 164 23.26 30.02 -24.08
C LYS A 164 21.98 29.34 -23.57
N GLN A 165 20.92 29.29 -24.39
CA GLN A 165 19.67 28.58 -24.06
C GLN A 165 19.86 27.06 -23.94
N ARG A 166 20.68 26.45 -24.81
CA ARG A 166 20.98 25.01 -24.76
C ARG A 166 21.79 24.62 -23.52
N THR A 167 22.74 25.44 -23.07
CA THR A 167 23.48 25.19 -21.83
C THR A 167 22.60 25.28 -20.58
N ILE A 168 21.66 26.24 -20.54
CA ILE A 168 20.68 26.38 -19.45
C ILE A 168 19.74 25.16 -19.42
N LYS A 169 19.31 24.65 -20.58
CA LYS A 169 18.46 23.44 -20.66
C LYS A 169 19.17 22.20 -20.13
N LEU A 170 20.46 22.02 -20.45
CA LEU A 170 21.26 20.90 -19.95
C LEU A 170 21.47 20.98 -18.44
N GLU A 171 21.75 22.17 -17.92
CA GLU A 171 21.86 22.41 -16.49
C GLU A 171 20.55 22.09 -15.75
N LYS A 172 19.41 22.58 -16.25
CA LYS A 172 18.09 22.23 -15.70
C LYS A 172 17.85 20.71 -15.71
N THR A 173 18.33 20.03 -16.75
CA THR A 173 18.20 18.57 -16.88
C THR A 173 19.05 17.84 -15.83
N PHE A 174 20.30 18.28 -15.62
CA PHE A 174 21.17 17.75 -14.56
C PHE A 174 20.55 17.96 -13.17
N LYS A 175 20.10 19.18 -12.85
CA LYS A 175 19.45 19.48 -11.56
C LYS A 175 18.21 18.62 -11.32
N ARG A 176 17.40 18.36 -12.36
CA ARG A 176 16.26 17.43 -12.28
C ARG A 176 16.69 16.00 -11.98
N GLN A 177 17.73 15.48 -12.64
CA GLN A 177 18.21 14.12 -12.37
C GLN A 177 18.85 14.01 -10.99
N MET A 178 19.58 15.03 -10.55
CA MET A 178 20.17 15.09 -9.22
C MET A 178 19.09 15.15 -8.13
N PHE A 179 18.02 15.90 -8.34
CA PHE A 179 16.88 15.91 -7.42
C PHE A 179 16.21 14.53 -7.32
N LYS A 180 16.01 13.83 -8.44
CA LYS A 180 15.49 12.45 -8.46
C LYS A 180 16.40 11.50 -7.70
N PHE A 181 17.70 11.61 -7.88
CA PHE A 181 18.71 10.83 -7.15
C PHE A 181 18.61 11.09 -5.64
N LYS A 182 18.65 12.36 -5.20
CA LYS A 182 18.57 12.72 -3.77
C LYS A 182 17.27 12.26 -3.10
N LYS A 183 16.14 12.40 -3.81
CA LYS A 183 14.84 11.92 -3.31
C LYS A 183 14.88 10.40 -3.07
N LYS A 184 15.36 9.64 -4.05
CA LYS A 184 15.48 8.17 -3.96
C LYS A 184 16.51 7.73 -2.92
N GLU A 185 17.61 8.45 -2.79
CA GLU A 185 18.61 8.22 -1.75
C GLU A 185 18.02 8.44 -0.34
N SER A 186 17.21 9.48 -0.15
CA SER A 186 16.52 9.73 1.12
C SER A 186 15.49 8.66 1.45
N GLU A 187 14.78 8.13 0.45
CA GLU A 187 13.86 6.99 0.63
C GLU A 187 14.64 5.73 1.07
N MET A 188 15.84 5.54 0.52
CA MET A 188 16.72 4.41 0.84
C MET A 188 17.32 4.44 2.25
N ARG A 189 17.62 5.63 2.80
CA ARG A 189 18.17 5.76 4.16
C ARG A 189 17.24 5.20 5.24
N LYS A 190 15.93 5.11 4.98
CA LYS A 190 14.93 4.52 5.90
C LYS A 190 15.16 3.04 6.18
N TYR A 191 15.90 2.34 5.31
CA TYR A 191 16.07 0.90 5.36
C TYR A 191 17.44 0.45 5.91
N ASN A 192 18.22 1.33 6.56
CA ASN A 192 19.56 1.03 7.15
C ASN A 192 20.46 0.23 6.18
N ILE A 193 20.80 0.82 5.03
CA ILE A 193 21.49 0.11 3.93
C ILE A 193 22.99 0.47 3.82
N SER A 194 23.72 -0.56 3.41
CA SER A 194 25.16 -0.77 3.15
C SER A 194 26.06 0.43 2.82
N THR A 195 27.33 0.26 3.20
CA THR A 195 28.50 1.11 2.88
C THR A 195 28.65 1.45 1.40
N GLU A 196 28.15 0.60 0.50
CA GLU A 196 28.23 0.82 -0.96
C GLU A 196 27.34 1.99 -1.42
N VAL A 197 26.14 2.12 -0.87
CA VAL A 197 25.18 3.17 -1.25
C VAL A 197 25.66 4.52 -0.74
N THR A 198 26.19 4.57 0.48
CA THR A 198 26.81 5.79 1.04
C THR A 198 28.03 6.21 0.24
N PHE A 199 28.88 5.28 -0.18
CA PHE A 199 30.02 5.57 -1.06
C PHE A 199 29.59 6.11 -2.43
N LEU A 200 28.59 5.50 -3.06
CA LEU A 200 28.04 5.98 -4.34
C LEU A 200 27.46 7.40 -4.20
N SER A 201 26.70 7.65 -3.15
CA SER A 201 26.15 8.97 -2.87
C SER A 201 27.26 10.01 -2.73
N LYS A 202 28.31 9.72 -1.95
CA LYS A 202 29.46 10.60 -1.75
C LYS A 202 30.09 11.00 -3.08
N LYS A 203 30.39 10.03 -3.95
CA LYS A 203 30.92 10.32 -5.30
C LYS A 203 30.02 11.22 -6.14
N ILE A 204 28.70 11.08 -6.02
CA ILE A 204 27.74 11.89 -6.78
C ILE A 204 27.62 13.31 -6.19
N TYR A 205 27.74 13.45 -4.86
CA TYR A 205 27.83 14.76 -4.20
C TYR A 205 29.12 15.50 -4.58
N ASP A 206 30.27 14.82 -4.57
CA ASP A 206 31.55 15.41 -5.01
C ASP A 206 31.45 15.90 -6.47
N LEU A 207 30.77 15.14 -7.33
CA LEU A 207 30.51 15.55 -8.71
C LEU A 207 29.52 16.73 -8.82
N GLN A 208 28.55 16.82 -7.91
CA GLN A 208 27.66 17.97 -7.84
C GLN A 208 28.44 19.24 -7.50
N GLU A 209 29.41 19.17 -6.60
CA GLU A 209 30.29 20.28 -6.23
C GLU A 209 31.10 20.75 -7.44
N VAL A 210 31.76 19.82 -8.14
CA VAL A 210 32.49 20.10 -9.39
C VAL A 210 31.58 20.74 -10.45
N PHE A 211 30.32 20.33 -10.54
CA PHE A 211 29.35 20.95 -11.44
C PHE A 211 29.05 22.41 -11.08
N GLU A 212 28.82 22.71 -9.81
CA GLU A 212 28.53 24.08 -9.36
C GLU A 212 29.74 25.00 -9.53
N ASP A 213 30.97 24.50 -9.37
CA ASP A 213 32.19 25.27 -9.66
C ASP A 213 32.35 25.58 -11.15
N MET A 214 32.08 24.60 -12.03
CA MET A 214 32.05 24.84 -13.48
C MET A 214 30.98 25.86 -13.87
N ARG A 215 29.81 25.85 -13.20
CA ARG A 215 28.73 26.83 -13.40
C ARG A 215 29.18 28.24 -12.99
N LYS A 216 29.79 28.40 -11.81
CA LYS A 216 30.30 29.69 -11.32
C LYS A 216 31.36 30.27 -12.25
N SER A 217 32.31 29.43 -12.69
CA SER A 217 33.34 29.81 -13.65
C SER A 217 32.72 30.32 -14.96
N ASN A 218 31.78 29.57 -15.55
CA ASN A 218 31.03 29.99 -16.74
C ASN A 218 30.29 31.32 -16.57
N HIS A 219 29.71 31.57 -15.40
CA HIS A 219 28.97 32.81 -15.11
C HIS A 219 29.92 34.02 -14.97
N LYS A 220 31.13 33.82 -14.45
CA LYS A 220 32.18 34.84 -14.40
C LYS A 220 32.66 35.19 -15.82
N PHE A 221 32.92 34.18 -16.65
CA PHE A 221 33.28 34.38 -18.05
C PHE A 221 32.19 35.10 -18.85
N SER A 222 30.90 34.83 -18.61
CA SER A 222 29.83 35.56 -19.30
C SER A 222 29.72 37.03 -18.88
N LYS A 223 29.96 37.35 -17.60
CA LYS A 223 29.95 38.75 -17.12
C LYS A 223 31.07 39.57 -17.75
N ILE A 224 32.29 39.02 -17.77
CA ILE A 224 33.45 39.67 -18.40
C ILE A 224 33.20 39.92 -19.91
N GLN A 225 32.47 39.02 -20.59
CA GLN A 225 32.10 39.16 -22.00
C GLN A 225 30.94 40.13 -22.29
N ASP A 226 30.18 40.54 -21.26
CA ASP A 226 29.10 41.51 -21.39
C ASP A 226 29.59 42.94 -20.98
N GLU A 227 30.77 43.05 -20.36
CA GLU A 227 31.44 44.31 -19.95
C GLU A 227 32.51 44.80 -20.96
N CYS A 228 32.88 44.00 -21.96
CA CYS A 228 33.74 44.37 -23.12
C CYS A 228 32.89 44.54 -24.37
#